data_AF-A0A523TPL0-F1
#
_entry.id   AF-A0A523TPL0-F1
#
_cell.length_a   1.000
_cell.length_b   1.000
_cell.length_c   1.000
_cell.angle_alpha   90.00
_cell.angle_beta   90.00
_cell.angle_gamma   90.00
#
_symmetry.space_group_name_H-M   'P 1'
#
loop_
_entity.id
_entity.type
_entity.pdbx_description
1 polymer ?
#
loop_
_entity_poly.entity_id
_entity_poly.type
_entity_poly.pdbx_seq_one_letter_code
_entity_poly.pdbx_strand_id
1 'polypeptide(L)'
;MQKVFEQIALAKVATGAFEAFEMGFFIPGDRIVMKKEYLLAEAKSSALAMVAEGYRPPNVERVYAAGRDVLAALKAAVWGLREAGWATEHDAVIADKLAWVLCGGDLTDPTWVPEEYILELERKAFVELCHESKTLDRLAHMIEHNKPLRN
;
A
#
# COMPACT_ATOMS: atom_id res chain seq x y z
N MET A 1 -3.26 -9.34 6.55
CA MET A 1 -2.49 -8.15 6.97
C MET A 1 -1.00 -8.29 6.67
N GLN A 2 -0.31 -9.32 7.18
CA GLN A 2 1.14 -9.50 6.96
C GLN A 2 1.56 -9.46 5.47
N LYS A 3 0.85 -10.16 4.58
CA LYS A 3 1.14 -10.14 3.13
C LYS A 3 1.10 -8.73 2.53
N VAL A 4 0.09 -7.92 2.90
CA VAL A 4 -0.06 -6.53 2.43
C VAL A 4 1.07 -5.67 2.97
N PHE A 5 1.39 -5.80 4.26
CA PHE A 5 2.51 -5.10 4.87
C PHE A 5 3.83 -5.42 4.16
N GLU A 6 4.14 -6.69 3.92
CA GLU A 6 5.37 -7.09 3.22
C GLU A 6 5.42 -6.61 1.77
N GLN A 7 4.29 -6.60 1.06
CA GLN A 7 4.23 -6.08 -0.31
C GLN A 7 4.58 -4.59 -0.36
N ILE A 8 4.04 -3.79 0.56
CA ILE A 8 4.28 -2.34 0.61
C ILE A 8 5.69 -2.05 1.16
N ALA A 9 6.05 -2.65 2.30
CA ALA A 9 7.33 -2.38 2.98
C ALA A 9 8.56 -2.77 2.13
N LEU A 10 8.44 -3.83 1.32
CA LEU A 10 9.50 -4.28 0.43
C LEU A 10 9.37 -3.73 -1.01
N ALA A 11 8.38 -2.86 -1.25
CA ALA A 11 8.08 -2.30 -2.56
C ALA A 11 7.98 -3.39 -3.66
N LYS A 12 7.25 -4.48 -3.38
CA LYS A 12 7.06 -5.57 -4.36
C LYS A 12 6.23 -5.06 -5.54
N VAL A 13 6.72 -5.31 -6.75
CA VAL A 13 6.05 -4.93 -7.99
C VAL A 13 5.60 -6.20 -8.71
N ALA A 14 4.34 -6.21 -9.18
CA ALA A 14 3.85 -7.29 -10.02
C ALA A 14 4.58 -7.27 -11.37
N THR A 15 5.13 -8.40 -11.78
CA THR A 15 5.84 -8.57 -13.06
C THR A 15 4.87 -8.83 -14.23
N GLY A 16 3.61 -9.16 -13.93
CA GLY A 16 2.58 -9.39 -14.93
C GLY A 16 1.17 -9.36 -14.34
N ALA A 17 0.16 -9.40 -15.23
CA ALA A 17 -1.24 -9.26 -14.82
C ALA A 17 -1.73 -10.41 -13.93
N PHE A 18 -1.29 -11.65 -14.18
CA PHE A 18 -1.65 -12.80 -13.34
C PHE A 18 -1.08 -12.68 -11.91
N GLU A 19 0.17 -12.23 -11.78
CA GLU A 19 0.76 -11.96 -10.46
C GLU A 19 0.02 -10.80 -9.77
N ALA A 20 -0.43 -9.78 -10.51
CA ALA A 20 -1.23 -8.69 -9.95
C ALA A 20 -2.57 -9.16 -9.36
N PHE A 21 -3.20 -10.21 -9.92
CA PHE A 21 -4.36 -10.88 -9.30
C PHE A 21 -3.97 -11.56 -7.98
N GLU A 22 -2.86 -12.33 -7.97
CA GLU A 22 -2.39 -12.99 -6.74
C GLU A 22 -1.97 -11.99 -5.66
N MET A 23 -1.49 -10.82 -6.06
CA MET A 23 -1.12 -9.72 -5.18
C MET A 23 -2.33 -8.95 -4.64
N GLY A 24 -3.52 -9.10 -5.25
CA GLY A 24 -4.75 -8.44 -4.84
C GLY A 24 -4.95 -7.03 -5.43
N PHE A 25 -4.20 -6.67 -6.47
CA PHE A 25 -4.40 -5.39 -7.18
C PHE A 25 -5.58 -5.43 -8.16
N PHE A 26 -5.90 -6.61 -8.69
CA PHE A 26 -7.06 -6.85 -9.55
C PHE A 26 -8.11 -7.69 -8.84
N ILE A 27 -9.37 -7.40 -9.13
CA ILE A 27 -10.52 -8.12 -8.58
C ILE A 27 -11.05 -9.15 -9.58
N PRO A 28 -11.69 -10.25 -9.12
CA PRO A 28 -12.32 -11.19 -10.02
C PRO A 28 -13.29 -10.50 -11.00
N GLY A 29 -13.03 -10.64 -12.30
CA GLY A 29 -13.79 -9.97 -13.36
C GLY A 29 -12.97 -8.96 -14.16
N ASP A 30 -11.83 -8.50 -13.63
CA ASP A 30 -10.92 -7.64 -14.39
C ASP A 30 -10.38 -8.36 -15.64
N ARG A 31 -10.30 -7.63 -16.75
CA ARG A 31 -9.93 -8.18 -18.06
C ARG A 31 -8.46 -7.95 -18.35
N ILE A 32 -7.75 -9.00 -18.75
CA ILE A 32 -6.37 -8.91 -19.24
C ILE A 32 -6.39 -8.71 -20.76
N VAL A 33 -5.87 -7.58 -21.22
CA VAL A 33 -5.69 -7.30 -22.66
C VAL A 33 -4.22 -7.49 -23.02
N MET A 34 -3.91 -8.57 -23.76
CA MET A 34 -2.54 -8.93 -24.12
C MET A 34 -1.86 -7.92 -25.05
N LYS A 35 -2.63 -7.29 -25.96
CA LYS A 35 -2.12 -6.30 -26.91
C LYS A 35 -2.42 -4.88 -26.44
N LYS A 36 -1.38 -4.11 -26.15
CA LYS A 36 -1.50 -2.71 -25.68
C LYS A 36 -2.33 -1.82 -26.61
N GLU A 37 -2.26 -2.05 -27.92
CA GLU A 37 -3.02 -1.33 -28.95
C GLU A 37 -4.54 -1.42 -28.74
N TYR A 38 -5.03 -2.54 -28.19
CA TYR A 38 -6.46 -2.76 -27.95
C TYR A 38 -6.92 -2.33 -26.55
N LEU A 39 -5.98 -2.07 -25.62
CA LEU A 39 -6.30 -1.78 -24.22
C LEU A 39 -7.29 -0.62 -24.08
N LEU A 40 -7.07 0.48 -24.81
CA LEU A 40 -7.94 1.66 -24.73
C LEU A 40 -9.32 1.40 -25.34
N ALA A 41 -9.40 0.66 -26.45
CA ALA A 41 -10.66 0.32 -27.09
C ALA A 41 -11.50 -0.61 -26.20
N GLU A 42 -10.87 -1.62 -25.60
CA GLU A 42 -11.51 -2.54 -24.65
C GLU A 42 -11.96 -1.84 -23.36
N ALA A 43 -11.15 -0.91 -22.83
CA ALA A 43 -11.52 -0.10 -21.67
C ALA A 43 -12.76 0.75 -21.95
N LYS A 44 -12.81 1.42 -23.11
CA LYS A 44 -13.98 2.20 -23.53
C LYS A 44 -15.22 1.32 -23.69
N SER A 45 -15.08 0.16 -24.33
CA SER A 45 -16.18 -0.79 -24.54
C SER A 45 -16.75 -1.26 -23.20
N SER A 46 -15.87 -1.63 -22.26
CA SER A 46 -16.25 -2.07 -20.92
C SER A 46 -16.99 -0.97 -20.15
N ALA A 47 -16.51 0.28 -20.20
CA ALA A 47 -17.17 1.40 -19.55
C ALA A 47 -18.58 1.67 -20.13
N LEU A 48 -18.74 1.60 -21.45
CA LEU A 48 -20.04 1.76 -22.10
C LEU A 48 -21.01 0.61 -21.75
N ALA A 49 -20.49 -0.62 -21.65
CA ALA A 49 -21.28 -1.77 -21.21
C ALA A 49 -21.76 -1.60 -19.76
N MET A 50 -20.89 -1.16 -18.84
CA MET A 50 -21.27 -0.86 -17.46
C MET A 50 -22.40 0.19 -17.38
N VAL A 51 -22.34 1.23 -18.20
CA VAL A 51 -23.42 2.24 -18.28
C VAL A 51 -24.72 1.63 -18.80
N ALA A 52 -24.65 0.80 -19.85
CA ALA A 52 -25.82 0.15 -20.43
C ALA A 52 -26.48 -0.85 -19.45
N GLU A 53 -25.68 -1.51 -18.60
CA GLU A 53 -26.12 -2.40 -17.53
C GLU A 53 -26.64 -1.65 -16.29
N GLY A 54 -26.57 -0.31 -16.29
CA GLY A 54 -27.09 0.52 -15.21
C GLY A 54 -26.18 0.58 -13.98
N TYR A 55 -24.85 0.55 -14.20
CA TYR A 55 -23.86 0.64 -13.14
C TYR A 55 -24.15 1.77 -12.14
N ARG A 56 -24.01 1.44 -10.86
CA ARG A 56 -24.05 2.39 -9.76
C ARG A 56 -22.73 2.28 -8.98
N PRO A 57 -22.18 3.40 -8.49
CA PRO A 57 -21.00 3.36 -7.67
C PRO A 57 -21.25 2.45 -6.45
N PRO A 58 -20.27 1.61 -6.05
CA PRO A 58 -20.39 0.78 -4.87
C PRO A 58 -20.53 1.64 -3.62
N ASN A 59 -21.10 1.07 -2.56
CA ASN A 59 -21.14 1.72 -1.26
C ASN A 59 -19.72 1.83 -0.70
N VAL A 60 -19.46 2.89 0.06
CA VAL A 60 -18.19 3.04 0.80
C VAL A 60 -18.04 1.84 1.75
N GLU A 61 -17.02 1.03 1.52
CA GLU A 61 -16.74 -0.13 2.35
C GLU A 61 -15.98 0.30 3.61
N ARG A 62 -16.22 -0.41 4.70
CA ARG A 62 -15.40 -0.24 5.89
C ARG A 62 -14.07 -0.94 5.68
N VAL A 63 -13.01 -0.38 6.24
CA VAL A 63 -11.68 -0.95 6.21
C VAL A 63 -11.42 -1.69 7.52
N TYR A 64 -10.80 -2.88 7.43
CA TYR A 64 -10.46 -3.66 8.61
C TYR A 64 -9.14 -3.15 9.23
N ALA A 65 -9.23 -2.58 10.43
CA ALA A 65 -8.08 -2.23 11.25
C ALA A 65 -7.71 -3.40 12.16
N ALA A 66 -6.46 -3.87 12.06
CA ALA A 66 -6.03 -5.08 12.73
C ALA A 66 -5.76 -4.93 14.24
N GLY A 67 -5.69 -3.71 14.77
CA GLY A 67 -5.54 -3.45 16.20
C GLY A 67 -4.13 -3.70 16.76
N ARG A 68 -4.01 -3.58 18.07
CA ARG A 68 -2.73 -3.52 18.80
C ARG A 68 -1.89 -4.80 18.70
N ASP A 69 -2.52 -5.97 18.74
CA ASP A 69 -1.79 -7.25 18.75
C ASP A 69 -1.06 -7.48 17.43
N VAL A 70 -1.73 -7.18 16.32
CA VAL A 70 -1.12 -7.27 14.99
C VAL A 70 -0.06 -6.19 14.81
N LEU A 71 -0.29 -4.98 15.33
CA LEU A 71 0.72 -3.93 15.34
C LEU A 71 2.00 -4.35 16.05
N ALA A 72 1.88 -4.98 17.23
CA ALA A 72 3.02 -5.48 17.98
C ALA A 72 3.78 -6.57 17.20
N ALA A 73 3.06 -7.48 16.55
CA ALA A 73 3.66 -8.52 15.72
C ALA A 73 4.41 -7.94 14.51
N LEU A 74 3.83 -6.94 13.82
CA LEU A 74 4.48 -6.26 12.70
C LEU A 74 5.73 -5.49 13.14
N LYS A 75 5.68 -4.78 14.27
CA LYS A 75 6.85 -4.11 14.85
C LYS A 75 7.97 -5.09 15.21
N ALA A 76 7.63 -6.26 15.75
CA ALA A 76 8.61 -7.31 16.00
C ALA A 76 9.24 -7.83 14.69
N ALA A 77 8.46 -7.95 13.61
CA ALA A 77 8.98 -8.32 12.30
C ALA A 77 9.92 -7.25 11.71
N VAL A 78 9.57 -5.97 11.83
CA VAL A 78 10.42 -4.84 11.43
C VAL A 78 11.74 -4.83 12.20
N TRP A 79 11.66 -5.02 13.53
CA TRP A 79 12.84 -5.14 14.37
C TRP A 79 13.74 -6.30 13.92
N GLY A 80 13.15 -7.47 13.61
CA GLY A 80 13.89 -8.61 13.08
C GLY A 80 14.60 -8.31 11.76
N LEU A 81 13.94 -7.60 10.83
CA LEU A 81 14.55 -7.17 9.56
C LEU A 81 15.74 -6.21 9.78
N ARG A 82 15.63 -5.32 10.75
CA ARG A 82 16.70 -4.39 11.12
C ARG A 82 17.90 -5.13 11.69
N GLU A 83 17.68 -6.00 12.68
CA GLU A 83 18.75 -6.76 13.34
C GLU A 83 19.43 -7.75 12.38
N ALA A 84 18.68 -8.29 11.42
CA ALA A 84 19.25 -9.14 10.37
C ALA A 84 20.07 -8.35 9.33
N GLY A 85 20.07 -7.00 9.37
CA GLY A 85 20.77 -6.14 8.41
C GLY A 85 20.04 -5.99 7.07
N TRP A 86 18.77 -6.39 6.98
CA TRP A 86 17.96 -6.28 5.76
C TRP A 86 17.29 -4.90 5.61
N ALA A 87 17.10 -4.19 6.72
CA ALA A 87 16.51 -2.85 6.78
C ALA A 87 17.46 -1.87 7.49
N THR A 88 17.59 -0.65 6.96
CA THR A 88 18.28 0.43 7.68
C THR A 88 17.43 0.92 8.87
N GLU A 89 18.02 1.75 9.72
CA GLU A 89 17.27 2.41 10.79
C GLU A 89 16.10 3.24 10.25
N HIS A 90 16.29 3.94 9.12
CA HIS A 90 15.22 4.73 8.52
C HIS A 90 14.15 3.87 7.84
N ASP A 91 14.55 2.74 7.24
CA ASP A 91 13.60 1.75 6.70
C ASP A 91 12.68 1.23 7.82
N ALA A 92 13.23 1.01 9.02
CA ALA A 92 12.44 0.60 10.19
C ALA A 92 11.47 1.69 10.65
N VAL A 93 11.87 2.97 10.66
CA VAL A 93 10.98 4.10 10.99
C VAL A 93 9.79 4.17 10.03
N ILE A 94 10.03 4.05 8.73
CA ILE A 94 8.98 4.06 7.70
C ILE A 94 8.06 2.84 7.87
N ALA A 95 8.64 1.65 8.06
CA ALA A 95 7.89 0.41 8.21
C ALA A 95 7.03 0.41 9.50
N ASP A 96 7.50 1.01 10.59
CA ASP A 96 6.73 1.16 11.82
C ASP A 96 5.53 2.11 11.63
N LYS A 97 5.70 3.20 10.86
CA LYS A 97 4.59 4.10 10.50
C LYS A 97 3.57 3.39 9.62
N LEU A 98 4.03 2.63 8.63
CA LEU A 98 3.16 1.81 7.79
C LEU A 98 2.37 0.79 8.62
N ALA A 99 3.03 0.07 9.53
CA ALA A 99 2.37 -0.88 10.42
C ALA A 99 1.31 -0.20 11.29
N TRP A 100 1.62 0.99 11.81
CA TRP A 100 0.68 1.80 12.60
C TRP A 100 -0.56 2.20 11.79
N VAL A 101 -0.41 2.67 10.55
CA VAL A 101 -1.56 3.02 9.69
C VAL A 101 -2.42 1.78 9.38
N LEU A 102 -1.81 0.67 8.95
CA LEU A 102 -2.54 -0.55 8.60
C LEU A 102 -3.28 -1.20 9.77
N CYS A 103 -2.80 -0.99 11.01
CA CYS A 103 -3.47 -1.50 12.20
C CYS A 103 -4.54 -0.55 12.76
N GLY A 104 -4.77 0.60 12.11
CA GLY A 104 -5.72 1.62 12.54
C GLY A 104 -5.21 2.46 13.71
N GLY A 105 -3.91 2.71 13.78
CA GLY A 105 -3.30 3.58 14.77
C GLY A 105 -3.26 2.96 16.17
N ASP A 106 -3.87 3.64 17.14
CA ASP A 106 -3.83 3.28 18.56
C ASP A 106 -5.06 2.47 19.02
N LEU A 107 -5.76 1.83 18.08
CA LEU A 107 -6.88 0.95 18.39
C LEU A 107 -6.41 -0.27 19.19
N THR A 108 -7.14 -0.58 20.25
CA THR A 108 -6.85 -1.74 21.09
C THR A 108 -7.28 -3.02 20.38
N ASP A 109 -8.54 -3.10 20.01
CA ASP A 109 -9.14 -4.30 19.41
C ASP A 109 -9.31 -4.17 17.89
N PRO A 110 -9.22 -5.29 17.14
CA PRO A 110 -9.47 -5.29 15.71
C PRO A 110 -10.91 -4.84 15.41
N THR A 111 -11.05 -3.84 14.54
CA THR A 111 -12.34 -3.17 14.31
C THR A 111 -12.50 -2.74 12.85
N TRP A 112 -13.74 -2.75 12.35
CA TRP A 112 -14.09 -2.18 11.05
C TRP A 112 -14.32 -0.67 11.16
N VAL A 113 -13.41 0.10 10.57
CA VAL A 113 -13.41 1.57 10.60
C VAL A 113 -13.86 2.15 9.25
N PRO A 114 -14.38 3.39 9.22
CA PRO A 114 -14.59 4.11 7.96
C PRO A 114 -13.29 4.28 7.17
N GLU A 115 -13.38 4.36 5.84
CA GLU A 115 -12.22 4.60 4.97
C GLU A 115 -11.52 5.93 5.32
N GLU A 116 -12.31 6.96 5.60
CA GLU A 116 -11.81 8.29 5.93
C GLU A 116 -10.88 8.28 7.15
N TYR A 117 -11.13 7.40 8.11
CA TYR A 117 -10.29 7.24 9.29
C TYR A 117 -8.87 6.77 8.91
N ILE A 118 -8.76 5.79 8.01
CA ILE A 118 -7.46 5.29 7.54
C ILE A 118 -6.75 6.35 6.70
N LEU A 119 -7.47 7.06 5.83
CA LEU A 119 -6.92 8.15 5.02
C LEU A 119 -6.35 9.29 5.89
N GLU A 120 -6.99 9.60 7.02
CA GLU A 120 -6.46 10.59 7.97
C GLU A 120 -5.18 10.13 8.66
N LEU A 121 -5.11 8.85 9.05
CA LEU A 121 -3.91 8.26 9.63
C LEU A 121 -2.76 8.24 8.62
N GLU A 122 -3.04 7.83 7.38
CA GLU A 122 -2.07 7.83 6.28
C GLU A 122 -1.54 9.24 6.03
N ARG A 123 -2.43 10.23 5.89
CA ARG A 123 -2.04 11.63 5.67
C ARG A 123 -1.14 12.13 6.80
N LYS A 124 -1.48 11.84 8.06
CA LYS A 124 -0.67 12.24 9.22
C LYS A 124 0.71 11.61 9.17
N ALA A 125 0.78 10.29 8.96
CA ALA A 125 2.05 9.57 8.89
C ALA A 125 2.92 10.04 7.73
N PHE A 126 2.32 10.29 6.57
CA PHE A 126 3.00 10.81 5.39
C PHE A 126 3.62 12.18 5.65
N VAL A 127 2.84 13.13 6.20
CA VAL A 127 3.33 14.48 6.53
C VAL A 127 4.46 14.44 7.55
N GLU A 128 4.36 13.58 8.58
CA GLU A 128 5.45 13.38 9.55
C GLU A 128 6.72 12.87 8.86
N LEU A 129 6.61 11.87 7.98
CA LEU A 129 7.77 11.33 7.24
C LEU A 129 8.39 12.34 6.28
N CYS A 130 7.61 13.27 5.72
CA CYS A 130 8.13 14.35 4.88
C CYS A 130 9.02 15.34 5.65
N HIS A 131 8.87 15.45 6.97
CA HIS A 131 9.72 16.31 7.80
C HIS A 131 11.02 15.63 8.24
N GLU A 132 11.19 14.33 7.98
CA GLU A 132 12.42 13.61 8.31
C GLU A 132 13.54 13.97 7.33
N SER A 133 14.71 14.34 7.86
CA SER A 133 15.88 14.71 7.06
C SER A 133 16.31 13.59 6.11
N LYS A 134 16.34 12.34 6.60
CA LYS A 134 16.68 11.16 5.79
C LYS A 134 15.70 10.94 4.63
N THR A 135 14.42 11.28 4.80
CA THR A 135 13.43 11.21 3.71
C THR A 135 13.71 12.27 2.65
N LEU A 136 14.04 13.50 3.06
CA LEU A 136 14.42 14.57 2.14
C LEU A 136 15.70 14.23 1.37
N ASP A 137 16.69 13.64 2.03
CA ASP A 137 17.93 13.17 1.39
C ASP A 137 17.64 12.09 0.35
N ARG A 138 16.76 11.12 0.66
CA ARG A 138 16.32 10.09 -0.28
C ARG A 138 15.62 10.68 -1.50
N LEU A 139 14.76 11.67 -1.30
CA LEU A 139 14.06 12.37 -2.38
C LEU A 139 15.03 13.14 -3.27
N ALA A 140 15.93 13.92 -2.68
CA ALA A 140 16.95 14.69 -3.41
C ALA A 140 17.84 13.76 -4.25
N HIS A 141 18.37 12.70 -3.65
CA HIS A 141 19.21 11.72 -4.34
C HIS A 141 18.45 11.00 -5.46
N MET A 142 17.18 10.65 -5.24
CA MET A 142 16.36 10.00 -6.27
C MET A 142 16.14 10.92 -7.48
N ILE A 143 15.89 12.21 -7.24
CA ILE A 143 15.72 13.20 -8.32
C ILE A 143 17.04 13.42 -9.08
N GLU A 144 18.17 13.53 -8.37
CA GLU A 144 19.48 13.83 -8.97
C GLU A 144 20.09 12.63 -9.71
N HIS A 145 19.96 11.43 -9.14
CA HIS A 145 20.69 10.25 -9.62
C HIS A 145 19.78 9.16 -10.22
N ASN A 146 18.47 9.35 -10.16
CA ASN A 146 17.47 8.38 -10.61
C ASN A 146 17.66 6.98 -9.97
N LYS A 147 18.20 6.94 -8.75
CA LYS A 147 18.50 5.73 -7.98
C LYS A 147 18.12 5.93 -6.49
N PRO A 148 17.63 4.88 -5.81
CA PRO A 148 17.28 4.97 -4.40
C PRO A 148 18.54 5.12 -3.54
N LEU A 149 18.48 6.06 -2.58
CA LEU A 149 19.45 6.16 -1.49
C LEU A 149 18.99 5.26 -0.33
N ARG A 150 19.92 4.51 0.24
CA ARG A 150 19.66 3.62 1.39
C ARG A 150 20.50 4.09 2.58
N ASN A 151 19.89 4.88 3.46
CA ASN A 151 20.43 5.50 4.67
C ASN A 151 19.58 5.22 5.91
#